data_AF-A9AWR5-F1
#
_entry.id   AF-A9AWR5-F1
#
_cell.length_a   1.000
_cell.length_b   1.000
_cell.length_c   1.000
_cell.angle_alpha   90.00
_cell.angle_beta   90.00
_cell.angle_gamma   90.00
#
_symmetry.space_group_name_H-M   'P 1'
#
loop_
_entity.id
_entity.type
_entity.pdbx_description
1 polymer ?
#
loop_
_entity_poly.entity_id
_entity_poly.type
_entity_poly.pdbx_seq_one_letter_code
_entity_poly.pdbx_strand_id
1 'polypeptide(L)'
;MATTNKKPKVFSWQPMDLLPNPSIKINPPEAASWLRTLEPFVFQANHDNNAVARIPKLVNEEVIYIYYDPSQKRTIETEPYNYEHRQLHETPSISKQVLRWLNKDKDHFDHIHQAIEKSRFMLELEDNWDEEGSVGYKEDTWIKAVNLLLDMVKQYFAMNNQKIPTPIIGLGPDGSIDISWKHSNKHLLINVDATDDLVTYSGDNAADNSLSGSFDLSEGGLWLLVWLMS
;
A
#
# COMPACT_ATOMS: atom_id res chain seq x y z
N MET A 1 -52.24 16.44 20.69
CA MET A 1 -51.36 15.86 19.65
C MET A 1 -50.80 17.01 18.83
N ALA A 2 -49.51 17.32 18.97
CA ALA A 2 -48.84 18.39 18.23
C ALA A 2 -47.69 17.76 17.42
N THR A 3 -47.80 17.79 16.09
CA THR A 3 -46.79 17.28 15.16
C THR A 3 -45.78 18.38 14.87
N THR A 4 -44.56 18.26 15.38
CA THR A 4 -43.45 19.16 15.04
C THR A 4 -42.76 18.66 13.77
N ASN A 5 -43.02 19.33 12.65
CA ASN A 5 -42.23 19.20 11.41
C ASN A 5 -40.86 19.84 11.62
N LYS A 6 -39.81 19.05 11.83
CA LYS A 6 -38.42 19.52 11.75
C LYS A 6 -37.96 19.47 10.30
N LYS A 7 -37.70 20.64 9.70
CA LYS A 7 -36.98 20.72 8.42
C LYS A 7 -35.54 20.19 8.59
N PRO A 8 -34.97 19.50 7.58
CA PRO A 8 -33.57 19.09 7.61
C PRO A 8 -32.65 20.31 7.61
N LYS A 9 -31.62 20.29 8.46
CA LYS A 9 -30.52 21.27 8.43
C LYS A 9 -29.70 21.04 7.16
N VAL A 10 -29.71 22.00 6.26
CA VAL A 10 -28.77 22.09 5.15
C VAL A 10 -27.45 22.60 5.74
N PHE A 11 -26.38 21.81 5.63
CA PHE A 11 -25.02 22.28 5.90
C PHE A 11 -24.47 22.91 4.63
N SER A 12 -24.22 24.23 4.68
CA SER A 12 -23.46 24.93 3.64
C SER A 12 -21.97 24.74 3.92
N TRP A 13 -21.24 24.20 2.95
CA TRP A 13 -19.78 24.26 2.95
C TRP A 13 -19.35 25.73 2.82
N GLN A 14 -18.68 26.26 3.84
CA GLN A 14 -17.90 27.47 3.72
C GLN A 14 -16.46 27.05 3.40
N PRO A 15 -15.76 27.71 2.45
CA PRO A 15 -14.34 27.49 2.27
C PRO A 15 -13.64 27.76 3.60
N MET A 16 -12.86 26.78 4.07
CA MET A 16 -12.06 26.94 5.28
C MET A 16 -10.95 27.92 4.94
N ASP A 17 -10.98 29.11 5.55
CA ASP A 17 -9.89 30.08 5.43
C ASP A 17 -8.58 29.39 5.81
N LEU A 18 -7.64 29.37 4.86
CA LEU A 18 -6.28 28.89 5.08
C LEU A 18 -5.70 29.64 6.28
N LEU A 19 -5.44 28.91 7.37
CA LEU A 19 -4.71 29.45 8.51
C LEU A 19 -3.37 30.02 8.02
N PRO A 20 -2.89 31.15 8.58
CA PRO A 20 -1.63 31.74 8.16
C PRO A 20 -0.48 30.75 8.38
N ASN A 21 0.16 30.41 7.27
CA ASN A 21 1.39 29.63 7.18
C ASN A 21 2.44 30.20 8.16
N PRO A 22 2.97 29.44 9.14
CA PRO A 22 4.11 29.92 9.91
C PRO A 22 5.29 30.04 8.94
N SER A 23 5.66 31.28 8.64
CA SER A 23 6.65 31.61 7.64
C SER A 23 8.02 31.09 8.08
N ILE A 24 8.41 29.92 7.61
CA ILE A 24 9.81 29.47 7.66
C ILE A 24 10.54 30.29 6.59
N LYS A 25 11.35 31.26 7.01
CA LYS A 25 12.25 31.97 6.08
C LYS A 25 13.40 31.03 5.71
N ILE A 26 13.29 30.40 4.55
CA ILE A 26 14.37 29.65 3.92
C ILE A 26 15.04 30.57 2.89
N ASN A 27 16.36 30.66 2.92
CA ASN A 27 17.14 31.53 2.04
C ASN A 27 17.11 31.00 0.58
N PRO A 28 16.88 31.82 -0.47
CA PRO A 28 16.18 31.32 -1.67
C PRO A 28 16.95 30.67 -2.85
N PRO A 29 18.29 30.58 -2.98
CA PRO A 29 18.83 30.07 -4.25
C PRO A 29 18.84 28.54 -4.40
N GLU A 30 18.99 27.78 -3.31
CA GLU A 30 19.14 26.30 -3.42
C GLU A 30 17.80 25.56 -3.19
N ALA A 31 16.93 26.06 -2.30
CA ALA A 31 15.69 25.37 -1.91
C ALA A 31 14.64 25.23 -3.04
N ALA A 32 14.66 26.13 -4.03
CA ALA A 32 13.70 26.14 -5.13
C ALA A 32 13.92 25.02 -6.17
N SER A 33 15.12 24.42 -6.20
CA SER A 33 15.46 23.30 -7.07
C SER A 33 14.90 21.97 -6.53
N TRP A 34 14.90 21.79 -5.21
CA TRP A 34 14.57 20.53 -4.55
C TRP A 34 13.06 20.30 -4.41
N LEU A 35 12.28 21.37 -4.24
CA LEU A 35 10.83 21.28 -4.04
C LEU A 35 10.04 20.81 -5.28
N ARG A 36 10.68 20.73 -6.46
CA ARG A 36 10.04 20.21 -7.69
C ARG A 36 10.15 18.70 -7.87
N THR A 37 10.96 18.03 -7.05
CA THR A 37 11.33 16.62 -7.26
C THR A 37 10.65 15.66 -6.29
N LEU A 38 9.95 16.19 -5.27
CA LEU A 38 9.27 15.40 -4.24
C LEU A 38 7.77 15.73 -4.24
N GLU A 39 7.05 15.19 -5.22
CA GLU A 39 5.61 14.99 -5.13
C GLU A 39 5.27 13.51 -5.34
N PRO A 40 4.25 12.95 -4.64
CA PRO A 40 3.33 13.64 -3.73
C PRO A 40 3.62 13.39 -2.24
N PHE A 41 3.38 14.40 -1.41
CA PHE A 41 3.38 14.29 0.05
C PHE A 41 2.32 13.30 0.51
N VAL A 42 2.69 12.34 1.37
CA VAL A 42 1.74 11.42 2.00
C VAL A 42 1.28 12.02 3.32
N PHE A 43 0.01 12.43 3.38
CA PHE A 43 -0.68 12.72 4.63
C PHE A 43 -1.23 11.42 5.21
N GLN A 44 -0.82 11.07 6.43
CA GLN A 44 -1.49 10.02 7.19
C GLN A 44 -2.27 10.66 8.33
N ALA A 45 -3.59 10.49 8.32
CA ALA A 45 -4.41 10.76 9.49
C ALA A 45 -4.43 9.50 10.37
N ASN A 46 -4.18 9.66 11.67
CA ASN A 46 -4.39 8.57 12.62
C ASN A 46 -5.87 8.51 13.07
N HIS A 47 -6.24 7.47 13.81
CA HIS A 47 -7.61 7.22 14.28
C HIS A 47 -8.22 8.35 15.15
N ASP A 48 -7.40 9.27 15.65
CA ASP A 48 -7.82 10.39 16.51
C ASP A 48 -8.04 11.71 15.75
N ASN A 49 -8.08 11.68 14.41
CA ASN A 49 -8.11 12.87 13.54
C ASN A 49 -6.89 13.80 13.68
N ASN A 50 -5.79 13.33 14.25
CA ASN A 50 -4.54 14.08 14.19
C ASN A 50 -3.91 13.82 12.82
N ALA A 51 -3.94 14.83 11.96
CA ALA A 51 -3.25 14.80 10.69
C ALA A 51 -1.74 14.88 10.96
N VAL A 52 -1.03 13.84 10.53
CA VAL A 52 0.43 13.76 10.63
C VAL A 52 0.99 13.92 9.23
N ALA A 53 1.60 15.07 8.97
CA ALA A 53 2.34 15.28 7.74
C ALA A 53 3.71 14.61 7.89
N ARG A 54 4.09 13.75 6.93
CA ARG A 54 5.46 13.23 6.81
C ARG A 54 6.21 14.11 5.83
N ILE A 55 7.16 14.88 6.34
CA ILE A 55 8.04 15.69 5.50
C ILE A 55 9.41 15.02 5.50
N PRO A 56 9.88 14.48 4.37
CA PRO A 56 11.25 14.03 4.27
C PRO A 56 12.19 15.24 4.35
N LYS A 57 13.20 15.16 5.22
CA LYS A 57 14.27 16.16 5.34
C LYS A 57 15.60 15.44 5.22
N LEU A 58 16.48 15.93 4.37
CA LEU A 58 17.84 15.42 4.28
C LEU A 58 18.70 16.10 5.34
N VAL A 59 19.35 15.33 6.21
CA VAL A 59 20.31 15.81 7.20
C VAL A 59 21.55 14.94 7.11
N ASN A 60 22.71 15.53 6.80
CA ASN A 60 23.97 14.80 6.62
C ASN A 60 23.88 13.60 5.68
N GLU A 61 23.23 13.78 4.52
CA GLU A 61 22.99 12.72 3.51
C GLU A 61 22.01 11.62 3.93
N GLU A 62 21.41 11.69 5.12
CA GLU A 62 20.37 10.77 5.56
C GLU A 62 18.97 11.38 5.44
N VAL A 63 17.99 10.58 5.01
CA VAL A 63 16.58 11.00 4.98
C VAL A 63 15.97 10.77 6.36
N ILE A 64 15.70 11.87 7.08
CA ILE A 64 14.93 11.84 8.32
C ILE A 64 13.48 12.21 8.04
N TYR A 65 12.55 11.61 8.79
CA TYR A 65 11.13 11.94 8.70
C TYR A 65 10.73 12.86 9.83
N ILE A 66 10.12 13.98 9.46
CA ILE A 66 9.57 14.92 10.41
C ILE A 66 8.08 14.63 10.59
N TYR A 67 7.67 14.45 11.84
CA TYR A 67 6.28 14.27 12.24
C TYR A 67 5.81 15.52 12.97
N TYR A 68 4.65 16.06 12.57
CA TYR A 68 3.98 17.10 13.36
C TYR A 68 2.84 16.46 14.16
N ASP A 69 2.89 16.60 15.48
CA ASP A 69 1.80 16.23 16.38
C ASP A 69 0.96 17.48 16.69
N PRO A 70 -0.22 17.64 16.07
CA PRO A 70 -1.06 18.81 16.29
C PRO A 70 -1.65 18.85 17.72
N SER A 71 -1.80 17.70 18.38
CA SER A 71 -2.34 17.63 19.75
C SER A 71 -1.34 18.19 20.78
N GLN A 72 -0.05 18.04 20.50
CA GLN A 72 1.03 18.50 21.36
C GLN A 72 1.76 19.74 20.82
N LYS A 73 1.36 20.23 19.63
CA LYS A 73 1.99 21.36 18.91
C LYS A 73 3.52 21.23 18.82
N ARG A 74 4.02 20.01 18.63
CA ARG A 74 5.46 19.73 18.56
C ARG A 74 5.83 18.93 17.33
N THR A 75 7.06 19.15 16.91
CA THR A 75 7.71 18.39 15.84
C THR A 75 8.54 17.29 16.46
N ILE A 76 8.41 16.07 15.95
CA ILE A 76 9.20 14.92 16.36
C ILE A 76 10.06 14.54 15.15
N GLU A 77 11.37 14.70 15.29
CA GLU A 77 12.34 14.12 14.36
C GLU A 77 12.51 12.66 14.78
N THR A 78 12.26 11.73 13.86
CA THR A 78 12.62 10.33 14.10
C THR A 78 13.85 10.03 13.28
N GLU A 79 14.73 9.21 13.85
CA GLU A 79 15.77 8.52 13.09
C GLU A 79 15.16 7.87 11.84
N PRO A 80 15.94 7.74 10.74
CA PRO A 80 15.51 7.00 9.57
C PRO A 80 14.97 5.65 10.03
N TYR A 81 13.77 5.28 9.56
CA TYR A 81 13.22 3.97 9.87
C TYR A 81 14.10 2.91 9.19
N ASN A 82 15.10 2.42 9.93
CA ASN A 82 16.07 1.47 9.43
C ASN A 82 15.43 0.08 9.39
N TYR A 83 14.96 -0.32 8.21
CA TYR A 83 14.38 -1.66 7.98
C TYR A 83 15.36 -2.80 8.30
N GLU A 84 16.68 -2.54 8.26
CA GLU A 84 17.70 -3.57 8.48
C GLU A 84 17.86 -3.99 9.95
N HIS A 85 17.32 -3.22 10.91
CA HIS A 85 17.48 -3.50 12.34
C HIS A 85 16.38 -4.36 12.96
N ARG A 86 15.64 -5.13 12.17
CA ARG A 86 14.86 -6.27 12.67
C ARG A 86 15.73 -7.54 12.65
N GLN A 87 16.67 -7.61 13.60
CA GLN A 87 17.18 -8.91 14.05
C GLN A 87 15.96 -9.80 14.36
N LEU A 88 15.99 -11.02 13.83
CA LEU A 88 14.99 -12.09 13.89
C LEU A 88 14.59 -12.47 15.33
N HIS A 89 14.02 -11.55 16.09
CA HIS A 89 13.29 -11.87 17.30
C HIS A 89 11.92 -12.35 16.87
N GLU A 90 11.75 -13.68 16.91
CA GLU A 90 10.51 -14.45 16.80
C GLU A 90 9.29 -13.57 16.51
N THR A 91 9.10 -13.24 15.24
CA THR A 91 7.87 -12.58 14.81
C THR A 91 6.73 -13.51 15.21
N PRO A 92 5.73 -13.05 15.98
CA PRO A 92 4.50 -13.81 16.12
C PRO A 92 4.07 -14.15 14.70
N SER A 93 3.99 -15.45 14.37
CA SER A 93 3.72 -15.95 13.01
C SER A 93 2.78 -14.97 12.34
N ILE A 94 3.25 -14.34 11.26
CA ILE A 94 2.59 -13.21 10.58
C ILE A 94 1.10 -13.49 10.37
N SER A 95 0.73 -14.78 10.23
CA SER A 95 -0.62 -15.31 10.36
C SER A 95 -1.45 -14.66 11.47
N LYS A 96 -1.00 -14.60 12.73
CA LYS A 96 -1.79 -14.08 13.86
C LYS A 96 -2.07 -12.59 13.78
N GLN A 97 -1.12 -11.79 13.28
CA GLN A 97 -1.32 -10.34 13.14
C GLN A 97 -2.17 -9.99 11.93
N VAL A 98 -1.93 -10.69 10.81
CA VAL A 98 -2.74 -10.59 9.59
C VAL A 98 -4.18 -11.04 9.87
N LEU A 99 -4.38 -12.19 10.51
CA LEU A 99 -5.71 -12.71 10.89
C LEU A 99 -6.41 -11.79 11.90
N ARG A 100 -5.70 -11.19 12.85
CA ARG A 100 -6.29 -10.22 13.79
C ARG A 100 -6.86 -9.01 13.08
N TRP A 101 -6.16 -8.48 12.07
CA TRP A 101 -6.62 -7.30 11.35
C TRP A 101 -7.75 -7.65 10.36
N LEU A 102 -7.61 -8.75 9.62
CA LEU A 102 -8.67 -9.25 8.75
C LEU A 102 -9.99 -9.46 9.51
N ASN A 103 -9.92 -9.82 10.80
CA ASN A 103 -11.13 -9.94 11.63
C ASN A 103 -11.73 -8.60 12.07
N LYS A 104 -10.97 -7.50 12.10
CA LYS A 104 -11.47 -6.18 12.55
C LYS A 104 -12.23 -5.44 11.44
N ASP A 105 -11.69 -5.46 10.22
CA ASP A 105 -12.30 -4.83 9.03
C ASP A 105 -12.83 -5.88 8.06
N LYS A 106 -13.34 -6.98 8.61
CA LYS A 106 -13.72 -8.21 7.90
C LYS A 106 -14.61 -7.94 6.69
N ASP A 107 -15.62 -7.08 6.85
CA ASP A 107 -16.55 -6.73 5.77
C ASP A 107 -15.88 -6.02 4.58
N HIS A 108 -14.72 -5.36 4.79
CA HIS A 108 -14.00 -4.62 3.76
C HIS A 108 -13.02 -5.48 2.97
N PHE A 109 -12.45 -6.51 3.58
CA PHE A 109 -11.39 -7.34 3.00
C PHE A 109 -11.73 -8.81 2.87
N ASP A 110 -12.98 -9.20 3.15
CA ASP A 110 -13.46 -10.58 3.01
C ASP A 110 -13.15 -11.19 1.63
N HIS A 111 -13.28 -10.42 0.55
CA HIS A 111 -12.99 -10.88 -0.80
C HIS A 111 -11.49 -11.10 -1.03
N ILE A 112 -10.63 -10.26 -0.46
CA ILE A 112 -9.17 -10.43 -0.50
C ILE A 112 -8.75 -11.66 0.30
N HIS A 113 -9.33 -11.85 1.48
CA HIS A 113 -9.06 -13.03 2.30
C HIS A 113 -9.47 -14.32 1.59
N GLN A 114 -10.65 -14.34 0.95
CA GLN A 114 -11.09 -15.50 0.16
C GLN A 114 -10.15 -15.78 -1.00
N ALA A 115 -9.59 -14.76 -1.67
CA ALA A 115 -8.61 -14.97 -2.74
C ALA A 115 -7.31 -15.58 -2.22
N ILE A 116 -6.80 -15.09 -1.08
CA ILE A 116 -5.61 -15.62 -0.41
C ILE A 116 -5.82 -17.08 0.03
N GLU A 117 -6.93 -17.38 0.69
CA GLU A 117 -7.20 -18.74 1.15
C GLU A 117 -7.39 -19.70 -0.02
N LYS A 118 -8.06 -19.26 -1.10
CA LYS A 118 -8.19 -20.08 -2.30
C LYS A 118 -6.85 -20.39 -2.95
N SER A 119 -5.86 -19.50 -2.91
CA SER A 119 -4.57 -19.71 -3.55
C SER A 119 -3.67 -20.70 -2.79
N ARG A 120 -4.03 -21.13 -1.58
CA ARG A 120 -3.25 -22.13 -0.83
C ARG A 120 -3.12 -23.48 -1.55
N PHE A 121 -4.02 -23.81 -2.49
CA PHE A 121 -3.93 -25.04 -3.28
C PHE A 121 -2.58 -25.20 -3.99
N MET A 122 -1.91 -24.07 -4.32
CA MET A 122 -0.62 -24.06 -5.00
C MET A 122 0.47 -24.76 -4.18
N LEU A 123 0.36 -24.73 -2.85
CA LEU A 123 1.31 -25.36 -1.92
C LEU A 123 1.18 -26.89 -1.87
N GLU A 124 0.12 -27.43 -2.46
CA GLU A 124 -0.11 -28.88 -2.58
C GLU A 124 0.46 -29.44 -3.90
N LEU A 125 0.96 -28.57 -4.78
CA LEU A 125 1.54 -28.97 -6.06
C LEU A 125 2.97 -29.50 -5.84
N GLU A 126 3.17 -30.77 -6.20
CA GLU A 126 4.48 -31.41 -6.23
C GLU A 126 5.31 -30.95 -7.45
N ASP A 127 6.61 -31.25 -7.46
CA ASP A 127 7.43 -31.07 -8.66
C ASP A 127 6.86 -31.90 -9.82
N ASN A 128 6.92 -31.33 -11.03
CA ASN A 128 6.39 -31.89 -12.28
C ASN A 128 4.87 -32.14 -12.25
N TRP A 129 4.10 -31.30 -11.56
CA TRP A 129 2.63 -31.40 -11.48
C TRP A 129 1.91 -31.24 -12.83
N ASP A 130 2.57 -30.67 -13.83
CA ASP A 130 2.06 -30.44 -15.19
C ASP A 130 2.62 -31.41 -16.24
N GLU A 131 3.46 -32.38 -15.84
CA GLU A 131 4.19 -33.28 -16.74
C GLU A 131 5.17 -32.58 -17.71
N GLU A 132 5.44 -31.28 -17.53
CA GLU A 132 6.37 -30.48 -18.35
C GLU A 132 7.61 -30.01 -17.58
N GLY A 133 7.79 -30.50 -16.35
CA GLY A 133 8.94 -30.20 -15.51
C GLY A 133 8.77 -28.97 -14.62
N SER A 134 7.56 -28.45 -14.43
CA SER A 134 7.33 -27.33 -13.52
C SER A 134 7.74 -27.65 -12.08
N VAL A 135 8.30 -26.68 -11.38
CA VAL A 135 8.64 -26.83 -9.95
C VAL A 135 7.40 -26.67 -9.07
N GLY A 136 7.40 -27.35 -7.92
CA GLY A 136 6.41 -27.14 -6.87
C GLY A 136 6.56 -25.75 -6.22
N TYR A 137 5.47 -25.23 -5.65
CA TYR A 137 5.45 -23.89 -5.08
C TYR A 137 5.81 -23.91 -3.60
N LYS A 138 6.70 -22.99 -3.20
CA LYS A 138 7.18 -22.90 -1.82
C LYS A 138 6.31 -21.96 -0.99
N GLU A 139 6.12 -22.32 0.29
CA GLU A 139 5.39 -21.50 1.24
C GLU A 139 6.01 -20.10 1.40
N ASP A 140 7.34 -19.99 1.37
CA ASP A 140 8.04 -18.72 1.49
C ASP A 140 7.66 -17.74 0.35
N THR A 141 7.62 -18.19 -0.90
CA THR A 141 7.20 -17.37 -2.05
C THR A 141 5.75 -16.94 -1.92
N TRP A 142 4.87 -17.85 -1.48
CA TRP A 142 3.46 -17.54 -1.20
C TRP A 142 3.31 -16.48 -0.11
N ILE A 143 4.09 -16.58 0.96
CA ILE A 143 4.11 -15.57 2.03
C ILE A 143 4.57 -14.21 1.49
N LYS A 144 5.63 -14.15 0.66
CA LYS A 144 6.08 -12.89 0.03
C LYS A 144 4.96 -12.24 -0.77
N ALA A 145 4.32 -12.99 -1.66
CA ALA A 145 3.24 -12.52 -2.51
C ALA A 145 2.03 -12.02 -1.71
N VAL A 146 1.61 -12.78 -0.71
CA VAL A 146 0.48 -12.41 0.16
C VAL A 146 0.78 -11.16 0.98
N ASN A 147 2.00 -11.01 1.51
CA ASN A 147 2.39 -9.83 2.27
C ASN A 147 2.38 -8.57 1.38
N LEU A 148 2.96 -8.64 0.18
CA LEU A 148 2.92 -7.54 -0.79
C LEU A 148 1.48 -7.12 -1.10
N LEU A 149 0.61 -8.07 -1.43
CA LEU A 149 -0.81 -7.83 -1.69
C LEU A 149 -1.49 -7.12 -0.52
N LEU A 150 -1.35 -7.66 0.68
CA LEU A 150 -2.01 -7.13 1.86
C LEU A 150 -1.54 -5.72 2.18
N ASP A 151 -0.24 -5.43 2.03
CA ASP A 151 0.30 -4.12 2.30
C ASP A 151 -0.13 -3.09 1.25
N MET A 152 -0.19 -3.47 -0.03
CA MET A 152 -0.76 -2.63 -1.09
C MET A 152 -2.24 -2.31 -0.82
N VAL A 153 -3.05 -3.33 -0.53
CA VAL A 153 -4.48 -3.21 -0.25
C VAL A 153 -4.75 -2.30 0.94
N LYS A 154 -4.02 -2.49 2.05
CA LYS A 154 -4.16 -1.69 3.27
C LYS A 154 -3.83 -0.23 3.01
N GLN A 155 -2.69 0.03 2.38
CA GLN A 155 -2.26 1.40 2.09
C GLN A 155 -3.24 2.11 1.15
N TYR A 156 -3.71 1.41 0.10
CA TYR A 156 -4.69 1.95 -0.81
C TYR A 156 -6.01 2.28 -0.11
N PHE A 157 -6.53 1.36 0.70
CA PHE A 157 -7.79 1.58 1.44
C PHE A 157 -7.66 2.72 2.45
N ALA A 158 -6.55 2.79 3.19
CA ALA A 158 -6.31 3.86 4.15
C ALA A 158 -6.26 5.25 3.48
N MET A 159 -5.73 5.34 2.26
CA MET A 159 -5.63 6.59 1.52
C MET A 159 -6.94 7.00 0.83
N ASN A 160 -7.68 6.04 0.28
CA ASN A 160 -8.80 6.33 -0.62
C ASN A 160 -10.18 5.97 -0.04
N ASN A 161 -10.23 5.26 1.09
CA ASN A 161 -11.44 4.67 1.67
C ASN A 161 -12.29 3.88 0.65
N GLN A 162 -11.61 3.23 -0.29
CA GLN A 162 -12.23 2.52 -1.41
C GLN A 162 -11.72 1.08 -1.48
N LYS A 163 -12.65 0.14 -1.72
CA LYS A 163 -12.30 -1.27 -1.96
C LYS A 163 -11.72 -1.44 -3.37
N ILE A 164 -10.66 -2.24 -3.48
CA ILE A 164 -10.16 -2.69 -4.78
C ILE A 164 -10.91 -3.97 -5.24
N PRO A 165 -10.92 -4.28 -6.55
CA PRO A 165 -11.43 -5.55 -7.06
C PRO A 165 -10.70 -6.75 -6.46
N THR A 166 -11.37 -7.90 -6.47
CA THR A 166 -10.77 -9.17 -6.04
C THR A 166 -9.61 -9.54 -6.96
N PRO A 167 -8.38 -9.74 -6.44
CA PRO A 167 -7.28 -10.27 -7.23
C PRO A 167 -7.51 -11.73 -7.56
N ILE A 168 -6.88 -12.19 -8.63
CA ILE A 168 -6.59 -13.60 -8.88
C ILE A 168 -5.13 -13.80 -8.46
N ILE A 169 -4.90 -14.72 -7.52
CA ILE A 169 -3.57 -15.16 -7.12
C ILE A 169 -3.34 -16.52 -7.78
N GLY A 170 -2.33 -16.63 -8.63
CA GLY A 170 -2.14 -17.75 -9.54
C GLY A 170 -0.68 -18.16 -9.69
N LEU A 171 -0.52 -19.26 -10.44
CA LEU A 171 0.75 -19.92 -10.72
C LEU A 171 1.55 -19.07 -11.72
N GLY A 172 2.71 -18.55 -11.30
CA GLY A 172 3.70 -17.93 -12.18
C GLY A 172 4.83 -18.91 -12.54
N PRO A 173 5.66 -18.61 -13.54
CA PRO A 173 6.74 -19.50 -13.98
C PRO A 173 7.77 -19.75 -12.86
N ASP A 174 8.44 -20.91 -12.89
CA ASP A 174 9.58 -21.22 -12.02
C ASP A 174 9.29 -21.04 -10.50
N GLY A 175 8.05 -21.28 -10.10
CA GLY A 175 7.60 -21.16 -8.69
C GLY A 175 7.29 -19.73 -8.23
N SER A 176 7.42 -18.74 -9.11
CA SER A 176 6.98 -17.35 -8.86
C SER A 176 5.46 -17.25 -8.76
N ILE A 177 4.92 -16.22 -8.10
CA ILE A 177 3.47 -16.11 -7.88
C ILE A 177 2.91 -14.87 -8.56
N ASP A 178 1.87 -15.09 -9.36
CA ASP A 178 1.14 -14.05 -10.07
C ASP A 178 0.00 -13.51 -9.21
N ILE A 179 -0.14 -12.19 -9.18
CA ILE A 179 -1.25 -11.45 -8.58
C ILE A 179 -1.81 -10.55 -9.67
N SER A 180 -3.01 -10.84 -10.13
CA SER A 180 -3.63 -10.11 -11.24
C SER A 180 -4.99 -9.53 -10.89
N TRP A 181 -5.29 -8.39 -11.50
CA TRP A 181 -6.58 -7.72 -11.39
C TRP A 181 -7.10 -7.36 -12.76
N LYS A 182 -8.41 -7.50 -12.93
CA LYS A 182 -9.15 -6.86 -14.02
C LYS A 182 -10.09 -5.83 -13.43
N HIS A 183 -9.97 -4.59 -13.86
CA HIS A 183 -10.85 -3.51 -13.44
C HIS A 183 -11.22 -2.62 -14.62
N SER A 184 -12.51 -2.51 -14.92
CA SER A 184 -12.99 -1.76 -16.09
C SER A 184 -12.30 -2.25 -17.38
N ASN A 185 -11.54 -1.39 -18.06
CA ASN A 185 -10.76 -1.70 -19.26
C ASN A 185 -9.26 -1.86 -18.99
N LYS A 186 -8.85 -2.04 -17.72
CA LYS A 186 -7.46 -2.21 -17.30
C LYS A 186 -7.21 -3.62 -16.80
N HIS A 187 -6.04 -4.13 -17.14
CA HIS A 187 -5.46 -5.35 -16.59
C HIS A 187 -4.15 -5.00 -15.90
N LEU A 188 -3.93 -5.55 -14.71
CA LEU A 188 -2.68 -5.44 -13.97
C LEU A 188 -2.25 -6.85 -13.58
N LEU A 189 -0.98 -7.18 -13.84
CA LEU A 189 -0.30 -8.39 -13.41
C LEU A 189 0.94 -8.00 -12.63
N ILE A 190 1.10 -8.57 -11.45
CA ILE A 190 2.30 -8.48 -10.62
C ILE A 190 2.80 -9.90 -10.43
N ASN A 191 4.08 -10.14 -10.71
CA ASN A 191 4.71 -11.43 -10.50
C ASN A 191 5.79 -11.27 -9.42
N VAL A 192 5.70 -12.11 -8.38
CA VAL A 192 6.62 -12.12 -7.25
C VAL A 192 7.56 -13.30 -7.41
N ASP A 193 8.85 -13.01 -7.57
CA ASP A 193 9.88 -14.00 -7.86
C ASP A 193 10.08 -15.00 -6.70
N ALA A 194 10.50 -16.23 -7.04
CA ALA A 194 10.70 -17.29 -6.08
C ALA A 194 12.08 -17.29 -5.41
N THR A 195 13.11 -16.80 -6.10
CA THR A 195 14.50 -16.84 -5.61
C THR A 195 14.92 -15.51 -5.00
N ASP A 196 14.45 -14.42 -5.58
CA ASP A 196 14.91 -13.08 -5.26
C ASP A 196 13.79 -12.28 -4.61
N ASP A 197 14.11 -11.08 -4.12
CA ASP A 197 13.10 -10.10 -3.69
C ASP A 197 12.69 -9.18 -4.85
N LEU A 198 12.79 -9.69 -6.09
CA LEU A 198 12.37 -8.97 -7.28
C LEU A 198 10.87 -9.14 -7.51
N VAL A 199 10.20 -8.03 -7.81
CA VAL A 199 8.81 -8.02 -8.27
C VAL A 199 8.79 -7.44 -9.67
N THR A 200 8.19 -8.17 -10.61
CA THR A 200 7.93 -7.65 -11.96
C THR A 200 6.44 -7.33 -12.10
N TYR A 201 6.13 -6.40 -12.99
CA TYR A 201 4.75 -6.03 -13.24
C TYR A 201 4.53 -5.69 -14.70
N SER A 202 3.29 -5.91 -15.14
CA SER A 202 2.78 -5.41 -16.42
C SER A 202 1.33 -4.97 -16.25
N GLY A 203 0.93 -3.96 -16.99
CA GLY A 203 -0.44 -3.50 -17.05
C GLY A 203 -0.75 -2.98 -18.42
N ASP A 204 -1.99 -3.18 -18.85
CA ASP A 204 -2.49 -2.72 -20.13
C ASP A 204 -3.89 -2.11 -19.98
N ASN A 205 -4.26 -1.28 -20.95
CA ASN A 205 -5.63 -0.86 -21.12
C ASN A 205 -6.05 -0.92 -22.59
N ALA A 206 -7.37 -0.88 -22.83
CA ALA A 206 -7.93 -0.92 -24.19
C ALA A 206 -7.57 0.29 -25.08
N ALA A 207 -6.88 1.30 -24.54
CA ALA A 207 -6.49 2.53 -25.24
C ALA A 207 -4.97 2.58 -25.52
N ASP A 208 -4.30 1.43 -25.56
CA ASP A 208 -2.87 1.25 -25.82
C ASP A 208 -1.93 1.93 -24.81
N ASN A 209 -2.40 2.30 -23.61
CA ASN A 209 -1.49 2.65 -22.51
C ASN A 209 -1.09 1.38 -21.78
N SER A 210 0.20 1.05 -21.85
CA SER A 210 0.79 -0.02 -21.06
C SER A 210 1.76 0.53 -20.02
N LEU A 211 1.93 -0.23 -18.94
CA LEU A 211 3.03 -0.07 -18.00
C LEU A 211 3.72 -1.43 -17.84
N SER A 212 5.03 -1.41 -17.67
CA SER A 212 5.80 -2.59 -17.30
C SER A 212 7.08 -2.16 -16.60
N GLY A 213 7.66 -3.09 -15.84
CA GLY A 213 8.91 -2.85 -15.14
C GLY A 213 9.09 -3.82 -13.98
N SER A 214 9.99 -3.45 -13.09
CA SER A 214 10.29 -4.19 -11.88
C SER A 214 10.67 -3.26 -10.73
N PHE A 215 10.54 -3.76 -9.51
CA PHE A 215 10.95 -3.09 -8.28
C PHE A 215 11.36 -4.13 -7.24
N ASP A 216 12.14 -3.72 -6.24
CA ASP A 216 12.43 -4.58 -5.09
C ASP A 216 11.21 -4.70 -4.19
N LEU A 217 10.93 -5.88 -3.65
CA LEU A 217 9.80 -6.19 -2.78
C LEU A 217 9.67 -5.19 -1.61
N SER A 218 10.79 -4.68 -1.11
CA SER A 218 10.84 -3.68 -0.03
C SER A 218 10.35 -2.29 -0.42
N GLU A 219 10.37 -1.93 -1.71
CA GLU A 219 9.84 -0.65 -2.21
C GLU A 219 8.30 -0.61 -2.12
N GLY A 220 7.66 -1.77 -2.16
CA GLY A 220 6.21 -1.93 -2.21
C GLY A 220 5.60 -1.52 -3.56
N GLY A 221 4.31 -1.83 -3.74
CA GLY A 221 3.63 -1.70 -5.05
C GLY A 221 2.42 -0.77 -5.07
N LEU A 222 2.22 0.09 -4.07
CA LEU A 222 0.96 0.85 -3.91
C LEU A 222 0.55 1.65 -5.17
N TRP A 223 1.52 2.25 -5.85
CA TRP A 223 1.29 3.07 -7.03
C TRP A 223 0.65 2.28 -8.19
N LEU A 224 0.85 0.96 -8.25
CA LEU A 224 0.20 0.08 -9.22
C LEU A 224 -1.31 -0.02 -8.97
N LEU A 225 -1.76 -0.06 -7.71
CA LEU A 225 -3.19 0.00 -7.40
C LEU A 225 -3.78 1.37 -7.71
N VAL A 226 -3.03 2.45 -7.49
CA VAL A 226 -3.47 3.79 -7.90
C VAL A 226 -3.65 3.85 -9.43
N TRP A 227 -2.73 3.28 -10.19
CA TRP A 227 -2.88 3.17 -11.64
C TRP A 227 -4.10 2.33 -12.04
N LEU A 228 -4.28 1.15 -11.44
CA LEU A 228 -5.39 0.25 -11.73
C LEU A 228 -6.76 0.91 -11.48
N MET A 229 -6.86 1.70 -10.42
CA MET A 229 -8.12 2.30 -9.95
C MET A 229 -8.41 3.68 -10.53
N SER A 230 -7.49 4.26 -11.31
CA SER A 230 -7.65 5.57 -11.97
C SER A 230 -8.55 5.56 -13.20
#